data_AF-A0A061J5D5-F1
#
_entry.id   AF-A0A061J5D5-F1
#
_cell.length_a   1.000
_cell.length_b   1.000
_cell.length_c   1.000
_cell.angle_alpha   90.00
_cell.angle_beta   90.00
_cell.angle_gamma   90.00
#
_symmetry.space_group_name_H-M   'P 1'
#
loop_
_entity.id
_entity.type
_entity.pdbx_description
1 polymer ?
#
loop_
_entity_poly.entity_id
_entity_poly.type
_entity_poly.pdbx_seq_one_letter_code
_entity_poly.pdbx_strand_id
1 'polypeptide(L)'
;MELDVLGDEEVYARALQEARWDLLQGSNVESEWQQLQKRHSFFRDVVRDAGQQAKELASVMAATEFFLQRLLLCCKNNTAPSFIDPGKVKRWHDSLAVFISLYESSPVPTQARWVAEMRQRTGGAHDCNTMSVGSDERNSGCDCNKNGRVDKDDDDDGLFVNSRLKELVTQCVAVGRMWCSQCRGEDGMPVKERRAVSVMEAFAAPQTLDW
;
A
#
# COMPACT_ATOMS: atom_id res chain seq x y z
N MET A 1 41.19 26.20 -43.24
CA MET A 1 40.05 25.73 -42.43
C MET A 1 38.84 25.82 -43.35
N GLU A 2 38.50 24.70 -43.97
CA GLU A 2 37.25 24.60 -44.74
C GLU A 2 36.14 24.45 -43.71
N LEU A 3 35.22 25.41 -43.68
CA LEU A 3 34.01 25.33 -42.88
C LEU A 3 33.07 24.36 -43.61
N ASP A 4 32.81 23.20 -43.02
CA ASP A 4 31.72 22.30 -43.43
C ASP A 4 30.40 23.07 -43.29
N VAL A 5 30.02 23.75 -44.36
CA VAL A 5 28.68 24.30 -44.52
C VAL A 5 27.80 23.09 -44.82
N LEU A 6 27.22 22.50 -43.77
CA LEU A 6 26.19 21.48 -43.87
C LEU A 6 25.18 21.94 -44.93
N GLY A 7 24.91 21.10 -45.92
CA GLY A 7 24.00 21.46 -47.00
C GLY A 7 22.62 21.78 -46.43
N ASP A 8 21.94 22.78 -47.00
CA ASP A 8 20.58 23.19 -46.59
C ASP A 8 19.61 22.00 -46.49
N GLU A 9 19.84 20.95 -47.28
CA GLU A 9 19.09 19.69 -47.26
C GLU A 9 19.27 18.89 -45.96
N GLU A 10 20.47 18.83 -45.38
CA GLU A 10 20.73 18.18 -44.09
C GLU A 10 20.13 18.98 -42.93
N VAL A 11 20.19 20.31 -43.00
CA VAL A 11 19.58 21.21 -42.01
C VAL A 11 18.06 21.04 -42.02
N TYR A 12 17.46 20.98 -43.21
CA TYR A 12 16.02 20.75 -43.37
C TYR A 12 15.59 19.36 -42.90
N ALA A 13 16.35 18.31 -43.23
CA ALA A 13 16.05 16.94 -42.80
C ALA A 13 16.09 16.81 -41.26
N ARG A 14 17.07 17.46 -40.61
CA ARG A 14 17.16 17.49 -39.14
C ARG A 14 15.99 18.25 -38.52
N ALA A 15 15.64 19.43 -39.04
CA ALA A 15 14.50 20.20 -38.56
C ALA A 15 13.16 19.45 -38.71
N LEU A 16 12.99 18.70 -39.80
CA LEU A 16 11.80 17.88 -40.03
C LEU A 16 11.74 16.69 -39.06
N GLN A 17 12.87 16.06 -38.76
CA GLN A 17 12.95 14.99 -37.75
C GLN A 17 12.67 15.51 -36.34
N GLU A 18 13.21 16.66 -35.97
CA GLU A 18 12.95 17.32 -34.68
C GLU A 18 11.47 17.69 -34.55
N ALA A 19 10.89 18.34 -35.56
CA ALA A 19 9.46 18.66 -35.55
C ALA A 19 8.57 17.41 -35.50
N ARG A 20 8.97 16.32 -36.17
CA ARG A 20 8.26 15.03 -36.10
C ARG A 20 8.38 14.40 -34.70
N TRP A 21 9.53 14.53 -34.06
CA TRP A 21 9.74 14.05 -32.69
C TRP A 21 8.91 14.85 -31.70
N ASP A 22 8.85 16.17 -31.85
CA ASP A 22 8.02 17.06 -31.03
C ASP A 22 6.51 16.76 -31.20
N LEU A 23 6.06 16.48 -32.42
CA LEU A 23 4.68 16.07 -32.69
C LEU A 23 4.35 14.68 -32.09
N LEU A 24 5.31 13.76 -32.14
CA LEU A 24 5.13 12.39 -31.61
C LEU A 24 5.25 12.31 -30.09
N GLN A 25 5.92 13.27 -29.44
CA GLN A 25 6.02 13.31 -27.98
C GLN A 25 4.67 13.54 -27.30
N GLY A 26 3.67 14.09 -28.00
CA GLY A 26 2.42 14.51 -27.40
C GLY A 26 2.63 15.62 -26.36
N SER A 27 1.55 16.24 -25.87
CA SER A 27 1.72 17.16 -24.73
C SER A 27 2.05 16.34 -23.48
N ASN A 28 2.74 16.95 -22.51
CA ASN A 28 2.99 16.29 -21.23
C ASN A 28 1.64 15.91 -20.60
N VAL A 29 1.47 14.63 -20.24
CA VAL A 29 0.27 14.06 -19.58
C VAL A 29 -0.18 14.92 -18.41
N GLU A 30 0.76 15.46 -17.63
CA GLU A 30 0.45 16.33 -16.50
C GLU A 30 -0.22 17.64 -16.94
N SER A 31 0.25 18.23 -18.05
CA SER A 31 -0.33 19.45 -18.62
C SER A 31 -1.71 19.22 -19.20
N GLU A 32 -1.94 18.08 -19.86
CA GLU A 32 -3.26 17.70 -20.39
C GLU A 32 -4.25 17.39 -19.27
N TRP A 33 -3.79 16.70 -18.21
CA TRP A 33 -4.59 16.43 -17.03
C TRP A 33 -5.00 17.72 -16.30
N GLN A 34 -4.08 18.68 -16.15
CA GLN A 34 -4.41 20.00 -15.59
C GLN A 34 -5.41 20.76 -16.45
N GLN A 35 -5.32 20.68 -17.78
CA GLN A 35 -6.31 21.29 -18.67
C GLN A 35 -7.68 20.63 -18.55
N LEU A 36 -7.71 19.30 -18.41
CA LEU A 36 -8.94 18.53 -18.24
C LEU A 36 -9.65 18.91 -16.93
N GLN A 37 -8.92 19.02 -15.82
CA GLN A 37 -9.45 19.49 -14.53
C GLN A 37 -10.00 20.92 -14.61
N LYS A 38 -9.33 21.81 -15.34
CA LYS A 38 -9.77 23.22 -15.52
C LYS A 38 -11.05 23.31 -16.35
N ARG A 39 -11.20 22.47 -17.38
CA ARG A 39 -12.33 22.51 -18.32
C ARG A 39 -13.56 21.76 -17.82
N HIS A 40 -13.38 20.74 -16.98
CA HIS A 40 -14.46 19.85 -16.56
C HIS A 40 -14.54 19.75 -15.03
N SER A 41 -15.66 20.20 -14.46
CA SER A 41 -15.91 20.15 -13.01
C SER A 41 -15.87 18.72 -12.46
N PHE A 42 -16.30 17.74 -13.24
CA PHE A 42 -16.28 16.32 -12.86
C PHE A 42 -14.87 15.86 -12.45
N PHE A 43 -13.84 16.12 -13.27
CA PHE A 43 -12.47 15.71 -12.96
C PHE A 43 -11.90 16.45 -11.75
N ARG A 44 -12.31 17.71 -11.53
CA ARG A 44 -11.95 18.44 -10.31
C ARG A 44 -12.56 17.80 -9.07
N ASP A 45 -13.81 17.36 -9.13
CA ASP A 45 -14.47 16.66 -8.02
C ASP A 45 -13.79 15.31 -7.76
N VAL A 46 -13.47 14.53 -8.81
CA VAL A 46 -12.71 13.27 -8.68
C VAL A 46 -11.36 13.48 -7.99
N VAL A 47 -10.60 14.51 -8.36
CA VAL A 47 -9.30 14.82 -7.73
C VAL A 47 -9.48 15.25 -6.27
N ARG A 48 -10.52 16.03 -5.97
CA ARG A 48 -10.83 16.42 -4.59
C ARG A 48 -11.15 15.19 -3.74
N ASP A 49 -11.99 14.30 -4.26
CA ASP A 49 -12.46 13.11 -3.55
C ASP A 49 -11.30 12.12 -3.36
N ALA A 50 -10.47 11.89 -4.38
CA ALA A 50 -9.25 11.10 -4.25
C ALA A 50 -8.27 11.69 -3.22
N GLY A 51 -8.11 13.01 -3.20
CA GLY A 51 -7.28 13.70 -2.22
C GLY A 51 -7.84 13.57 -0.79
N GLN A 52 -9.15 13.56 -0.63
CA GLN A 52 -9.81 13.33 0.66
C GLN A 52 -9.61 11.88 1.14
N GLN A 53 -9.83 10.91 0.26
CA GLN A 53 -9.57 9.49 0.54
C GLN A 53 -8.11 9.24 0.93
N ALA A 54 -7.16 9.87 0.24
CA ALA A 54 -5.74 9.74 0.58
C ALA A 54 -5.42 10.28 1.98
N LYS A 55 -6.03 11.41 2.39
CA LYS A 55 -5.86 11.96 3.75
C LYS A 55 -6.46 11.06 4.82
N GLU A 56 -7.62 10.48 4.56
CA GLU A 56 -8.28 9.54 5.47
C GLU A 56 -7.43 8.28 5.65
N LEU A 57 -6.96 7.70 4.54
CA LEU A 57 -6.08 6.54 4.56
C LEU A 57 -4.77 6.83 5.32
N ALA A 58 -4.13 7.97 5.05
CA ALA A 58 -2.92 8.39 5.77
C ALA A 58 -3.18 8.55 7.28
N SER A 59 -4.35 9.11 7.66
CA SER A 59 -4.75 9.25 9.05
C SER A 59 -4.94 7.89 9.74
N VAL A 60 -5.51 6.91 9.04
CA VAL A 60 -5.69 5.54 9.54
C VAL A 60 -4.35 4.86 9.72
N MET A 61 -3.44 4.96 8.74
CA MET A 61 -2.11 4.39 8.83
C MET A 61 -1.31 4.99 9.99
N ALA A 62 -1.32 6.31 10.14
CA ALA A 62 -0.66 7.00 11.24
C ALA A 62 -1.25 6.61 12.62
N ALA A 63 -2.58 6.50 12.72
CA ALA A 63 -3.24 6.07 13.94
C ALA A 63 -2.88 4.61 14.30
N THR A 64 -2.83 3.73 13.29
CA THR A 64 -2.45 2.33 13.44
C THR A 64 -0.98 2.20 13.85
N GLU A 65 -0.09 2.98 13.24
CA GLU A 65 1.33 3.00 13.58
C GLU A 65 1.55 3.45 15.02
N PHE A 66 0.95 4.57 15.42
CA PHE A 66 1.00 5.08 16.78
C PHE A 66 0.53 4.01 17.79
N PHE A 67 -0.59 3.35 17.51
CA PHE A 67 -1.15 2.33 18.38
C PHE A 67 -0.23 1.09 18.49
N LEU A 68 0.30 0.60 17.36
CA LEU A 68 1.21 -0.55 17.36
C LEU A 68 2.54 -0.24 18.05
N GLN A 69 3.13 0.93 17.82
CA GLN A 69 4.32 1.38 18.54
C GLN A 69 4.09 1.41 20.05
N ARG A 70 2.91 1.88 20.47
CA ARG A 70 2.52 1.90 21.88
C ARG A 70 2.40 0.51 22.46
N LEU A 71 1.73 -0.42 21.76
CA LEU A 71 1.63 -1.81 22.18
C LEU A 71 3.00 -2.48 22.28
N LEU A 72 3.89 -2.27 21.31
CA LEU A 72 5.26 -2.79 21.34
C LEU A 72 6.04 -2.26 22.54
N LEU A 73 5.89 -0.98 22.87
CA LEU A 73 6.53 -0.40 24.06
C LEU A 73 6.01 -1.06 25.36
N CYS A 74 4.71 -1.28 25.48
CA CYS A 74 4.12 -1.98 26.63
C CYS A 74 4.59 -3.44 26.72
N CYS A 75 4.73 -4.13 25.59
CA CYS A 75 5.28 -5.48 25.54
C CYS A 75 6.74 -5.51 26.02
N LYS A 76 7.57 -4.55 25.57
CA LYS A 76 8.98 -4.43 26.01
C LYS A 76 9.11 -4.17 27.51
N ASN A 77 8.16 -3.43 28.09
CA ASN A 77 8.18 -3.07 29.51
C ASN A 77 7.45 -4.07 30.42
N ASN A 78 6.96 -5.20 29.88
CA ASN A 78 6.12 -6.17 30.61
C ASN A 78 4.87 -5.56 31.27
N THR A 79 4.36 -4.45 30.72
CA THR A 79 3.13 -3.79 31.17
C THR A 79 1.94 -4.11 30.28
N ALA A 80 2.15 -4.92 29.24
CA ALA A 80 1.08 -5.38 28.36
C ALA A 80 0.16 -6.39 29.09
N PRO A 81 -1.18 -6.23 28.96
CA PRO A 81 -2.15 -7.24 29.35
C PRO A 81 -1.88 -8.62 28.71
N SER A 82 -2.27 -9.68 29.40
CA SER A 82 -2.03 -11.08 29.01
C SER A 82 -2.63 -11.50 27.67
N PHE A 83 -3.63 -10.79 27.17
CA PHE A 83 -4.26 -11.08 25.88
C PHE A 83 -3.48 -10.52 24.67
N ILE A 84 -2.40 -9.76 24.91
CA ILE A 84 -1.56 -9.21 23.85
C ILE A 84 -0.37 -10.14 23.63
N ASP A 85 -0.30 -10.75 22.45
CA ASP A 85 0.84 -11.54 21.99
C ASP A 85 1.89 -10.60 21.34
N PRO A 86 3.09 -10.42 21.94
CA PRO A 86 4.14 -9.59 21.38
C PRO A 86 4.58 -10.00 19.97
N GLY A 87 4.58 -11.31 19.67
CA GLY A 87 4.92 -11.84 18.36
C GLY A 87 3.87 -11.52 17.30
N LYS A 88 2.60 -11.41 17.70
CA LYS A 88 1.52 -10.94 16.82
C LYS A 88 1.61 -9.44 16.56
N VAL A 89 1.86 -8.64 17.60
CA VAL A 89 2.00 -7.18 17.47
C VAL A 89 3.19 -6.82 16.57
N LYS A 90 4.32 -7.53 16.70
CA LYS A 90 5.47 -7.34 15.81
C LYS A 90 5.12 -7.62 14.35
N ARG A 91 4.43 -8.73 14.06
CA ARG A 91 3.97 -9.06 12.70
C ARG A 91 3.02 -8.02 12.12
N TRP A 92 2.13 -7.47 12.95
CA TRP A 92 1.25 -6.38 12.56
C TRP A 92 2.02 -5.10 12.21
N HIS A 93 3.00 -4.75 13.02
CA HIS A 93 3.87 -3.59 12.78
C HIS A 93 4.67 -3.76 11.48
N ASP A 94 5.25 -4.94 11.25
CA ASP A 94 6.00 -5.23 10.03
C ASP A 94 5.09 -5.21 8.78
N SER A 95 3.86 -5.71 8.91
CA SER A 95 2.85 -5.64 7.84
C SER A 95 2.41 -4.20 7.56
N LEU A 96 2.26 -3.36 8.58
CA LEU A 96 1.93 -1.95 8.41
C LEU A 96 3.03 -1.20 7.65
N ALA A 97 4.30 -1.49 7.95
CA ALA A 97 5.42 -0.87 7.26
C ALA A 97 5.45 -1.21 5.75
N VAL A 98 4.97 -2.41 5.37
CA VAL A 98 4.77 -2.79 3.96
C VAL A 98 3.66 -1.94 3.34
N PHE A 99 2.52 -1.80 4.02
CA PHE A 99 1.43 -0.95 3.51
C PHE A 99 1.89 0.49 3.28
N ILE A 100 2.61 1.09 4.23
CA ILE A 100 3.12 2.47 4.10
C ILE A 100 4.00 2.59 2.85
N SER A 101 4.97 1.69 2.66
CA SER A 101 5.84 1.66 1.47
C SER A 101 5.06 1.56 0.16
N LEU A 102 4.05 0.69 0.13
CA LEU A 102 3.23 0.47 -1.05
C LEU A 102 2.42 1.71 -1.42
N TYR A 103 1.75 2.33 -0.45
CA TYR A 103 0.93 3.52 -0.68
C TYR A 103 1.75 4.80 -0.92
N GLU A 104 3.00 4.86 -0.48
CA GLU A 104 3.95 5.92 -0.90
C GLU A 104 4.31 5.80 -2.39
N SER A 105 4.49 4.57 -2.88
CA SER A 105 4.92 4.32 -4.26
C SER A 105 3.76 4.31 -5.27
N SER A 106 2.54 3.99 -4.84
CA SER A 106 1.39 3.88 -5.74
C SER A 106 0.05 4.06 -5.05
N PRO A 107 -0.91 4.78 -5.69
CA PRO A 107 -2.25 4.95 -5.15
C PRO A 107 -3.09 3.67 -5.19
N VAL A 108 -2.76 2.71 -6.07
CA VAL A 108 -3.45 1.42 -6.22
C VAL A 108 -2.40 0.31 -6.13
N PRO A 109 -1.99 -0.07 -4.91
CA PRO A 109 -1.02 -1.14 -4.74
C PRO A 109 -1.63 -2.50 -5.09
N THR A 110 -0.92 -3.23 -5.95
CA THR A 110 -1.34 -4.55 -6.43
C THR A 110 -0.88 -5.66 -5.48
N GLN A 111 -1.57 -6.80 -5.50
CA GLN A 111 -1.13 -8.03 -4.85
C GLN A 111 0.30 -8.42 -5.25
N ALA A 112 0.67 -8.26 -6.52
CA ALA A 112 2.02 -8.55 -6.99
C ALA A 112 3.07 -7.70 -6.25
N ARG A 113 2.81 -6.39 -6.09
CA ARG A 113 3.69 -5.48 -5.33
C ARG A 113 3.73 -5.83 -3.85
N TRP A 114 2.59 -6.18 -3.27
CA TRP A 114 2.53 -6.68 -1.89
C TRP A 114 3.43 -7.89 -1.67
N VAL A 115 3.34 -8.90 -2.53
CA VAL A 115 4.16 -10.11 -2.43
C VAL A 115 5.65 -9.80 -2.60
N ALA A 116 6.00 -8.92 -3.53
CA ALA A 116 7.38 -8.48 -3.74
C ALA A 116 7.96 -7.77 -2.51
N GLU A 117 7.24 -6.80 -1.96
CA GLU A 117 7.65 -6.00 -0.81
C GLU A 117 7.77 -6.87 0.46
N MET A 118 6.82 -7.78 0.68
CA MET A 118 6.87 -8.74 1.78
C MET A 118 8.11 -9.65 1.69
N ARG A 119 8.42 -10.18 0.50
CA ARG A 119 9.60 -11.04 0.26
C ARG A 119 10.90 -10.31 0.50
N GLN A 120 11.02 -9.05 0.07
CA GLN A 120 12.21 -8.25 0.32
C GLN A 120 12.45 -8.04 1.83
N ARG A 121 11.38 -7.84 2.61
CA ARG A 121 11.47 -7.61 4.06
C ARG A 121 11.65 -8.89 4.87
N THR A 122 11.19 -10.05 4.38
CA THR A 122 11.46 -11.35 5.02
C THR A 122 12.77 -11.98 4.57
N GLY A 123 13.26 -11.66 3.37
CA GLY A 123 14.52 -12.15 2.81
C GLY A 123 15.75 -11.29 3.15
N GLY A 124 15.57 -10.20 3.89
CA GLY A 124 16.66 -9.35 4.36
C GLY A 124 17.37 -9.92 5.58
N ALA A 125 18.53 -10.54 5.33
CA ALA A 125 19.47 -11.14 6.29
C ALA A 125 19.13 -12.54 6.84
N HIS A 126 18.98 -13.53 5.95
CA HIS A 126 19.74 -14.78 6.05
C HIS A 126 19.62 -15.60 4.75
N ASP A 127 20.78 -15.97 4.23
CA ASP A 127 21.06 -17.13 3.39
C ASP A 127 20.43 -17.18 2.00
N CYS A 128 21.07 -16.45 1.09
CA CYS A 128 21.33 -16.96 -0.24
C CYS A 128 22.25 -18.20 -0.17
N ASN A 129 21.68 -19.37 0.14
CA ASN A 129 22.16 -20.62 -0.45
C ASN A 129 21.18 -21.78 -0.28
N THR A 130 21.19 -22.64 -1.31
CA THR A 130 20.76 -24.05 -1.32
C THR A 130 19.33 -24.31 -1.79
N MET A 131 19.23 -24.49 -3.11
CA MET A 131 18.38 -25.54 -3.69
C MET A 131 18.57 -26.85 -2.90
N SER A 132 17.54 -27.32 -2.21
CA SER A 132 17.48 -28.74 -1.83
C SER A 132 16.06 -29.25 -1.94
N VAL A 133 15.83 -29.89 -3.08
CA VAL A 133 14.78 -30.87 -3.30
C VAL A 133 15.10 -32.08 -2.41
N GLY A 134 14.16 -32.39 -1.51
CA GLY A 134 14.11 -33.63 -0.74
C GLY A 134 12.77 -33.61 0.02
N SER A 135 11.69 -34.10 -0.57
CA SER A 135 11.29 -35.52 -0.57
C SER A 135 11.30 -36.08 0.85
N ASP A 136 10.16 -36.05 1.52
CA ASP A 136 9.70 -37.23 2.25
C ASP A 136 8.16 -37.29 2.27
N GLU A 137 7.69 -38.40 1.72
CA GLU A 137 6.33 -38.75 1.39
C GLU A 137 5.54 -39.15 2.65
N ARG A 138 4.34 -38.60 2.82
CA ARG A 138 3.23 -39.37 3.41
C ARG A 138 1.99 -39.27 2.54
N ASN A 139 1.85 -40.36 1.80
CA ASN A 139 0.78 -40.83 0.94
C ASN A 139 -0.63 -40.61 1.51
N SER A 140 -1.48 -39.90 0.79
CA SER A 140 -2.93 -40.15 0.76
C SER A 140 -3.48 -39.56 -0.54
N GLY A 141 -3.62 -40.43 -1.53
CA GLY A 141 -4.00 -40.08 -2.89
C GLY A 141 -5.37 -39.42 -3.01
N CYS A 142 -5.44 -38.43 -3.88
CA CYS A 142 -6.62 -38.16 -4.67
C CYS A 142 -6.18 -37.48 -5.97
N ASP A 143 -5.98 -38.30 -7.01
CA ASP A 143 -5.80 -37.86 -8.38
C ASP A 143 -7.07 -37.14 -8.85
N CYS A 144 -6.99 -35.83 -8.96
CA CYS A 144 -7.89 -35.01 -9.76
C CYS A 144 -7.05 -34.13 -10.66
N ASN A 145 -6.57 -34.72 -11.75
CA ASN A 145 -6.04 -34.01 -12.89
C ASN A 145 -7.14 -33.10 -13.47
N LYS A 146 -7.18 -31.84 -13.02
CA LYS A 146 -7.84 -30.75 -13.73
C LYS A 146 -6.77 -29.74 -14.09
N ASN A 147 -6.32 -29.84 -15.34
CA ASN A 147 -5.76 -28.73 -16.10
C ASN A 147 -6.81 -27.60 -16.15
N GLY A 148 -6.92 -26.85 -15.06
CA GLY A 148 -7.47 -25.52 -15.03
C GLY A 148 -6.28 -24.59 -15.06
N ARG A 149 -5.82 -24.26 -16.27
CA ARG A 149 -5.05 -23.05 -16.52
C ARG A 149 -5.92 -21.92 -15.95
N VAL A 150 -5.64 -21.49 -14.73
CA VAL A 150 -6.21 -20.27 -14.20
C VAL A 150 -5.52 -19.19 -15.00
N ASP A 151 -6.17 -18.76 -16.07
CA ASP A 151 -5.93 -17.44 -16.64
C ASP A 151 -6.16 -16.47 -15.49
N LYS A 152 -5.07 -16.10 -14.82
CA LYS A 152 -5.05 -15.16 -13.70
C LYS A 152 -4.62 -13.81 -14.20
N ASP A 153 -5.26 -13.38 -15.28
CA ASP A 153 -5.40 -11.98 -15.65
C ASP A 153 -6.65 -11.46 -14.92
N ASP A 154 -6.72 -11.68 -13.59
CA ASP A 154 -7.63 -10.90 -12.77
C ASP A 154 -6.99 -9.52 -12.68
N ASP A 155 -7.63 -8.52 -13.29
CA ASP A 155 -7.26 -7.12 -13.15
C ASP A 155 -7.11 -6.79 -11.66
N ASP A 156 -5.86 -6.72 -11.19
CA ASP A 156 -5.50 -6.46 -9.80
C ASP A 156 -5.76 -4.99 -9.50
N ASP A 157 -7.02 -4.68 -9.24
CA ASP A 157 -7.58 -3.37 -8.92
C ASP A 157 -7.20 -2.86 -7.52
N GLY A 158 -6.30 -3.57 -6.82
CA GLY A 158 -5.84 -3.23 -5.48
C GLY A 158 -6.81 -3.61 -4.35
N LEU A 159 -7.96 -4.25 -4.65
CA LEU A 159 -8.90 -4.73 -3.63
C LEU A 159 -8.25 -5.70 -2.65
N PHE A 160 -7.31 -6.51 -3.11
CA PHE A 160 -6.55 -7.43 -2.26
C PHE A 160 -5.80 -6.68 -1.16
N VAL A 161 -5.04 -5.65 -1.52
CA VAL A 161 -4.22 -4.89 -0.57
C VAL A 161 -5.13 -4.11 0.39
N ASN A 162 -6.20 -3.49 -0.12
CA ASN A 162 -7.16 -2.79 0.71
C ASN A 162 -7.85 -3.72 1.72
N SER A 163 -8.30 -4.91 1.28
CA SER A 163 -8.92 -5.91 2.15
C SER A 163 -7.98 -6.36 3.26
N ARG A 164 -6.69 -6.54 2.94
CA ARG A 164 -5.67 -6.93 3.91
C ARG A 164 -5.38 -5.82 4.93
N LEU A 165 -5.38 -4.55 4.49
CA LEU A 165 -5.27 -3.40 5.38
C LEU A 165 -6.48 -3.34 6.34
N LYS A 166 -7.69 -3.50 5.81
CA LYS A 166 -8.92 -3.52 6.62
C LYS A 166 -8.91 -4.64 7.66
N GLU A 167 -8.41 -5.82 7.31
CA GLU A 167 -8.24 -6.93 8.25
C GLU A 167 -7.26 -6.57 9.38
N LEU A 168 -6.10 -6.00 9.04
CA LEU A 168 -5.10 -5.55 10.02
C LEU A 168 -5.69 -4.51 10.98
N VAL A 169 -6.34 -3.48 10.44
CA VAL A 169 -6.96 -2.40 11.23
C VAL A 169 -8.06 -2.97 12.11
N THR A 170 -8.90 -3.87 11.61
CA THR A 170 -9.96 -4.53 12.40
C THR A 170 -9.39 -5.30 13.59
N GLN A 171 -8.29 -6.03 13.38
CA GLN A 171 -7.59 -6.74 14.46
C GLN A 171 -7.01 -5.75 15.49
N CYS A 172 -6.45 -4.63 15.05
CA CYS A 172 -5.96 -3.57 15.93
C CYS A 172 -7.09 -2.91 16.74
N VAL A 173 -8.26 -2.66 16.12
CA VAL A 173 -9.45 -2.12 16.81
C VAL A 173 -9.95 -3.07 17.88
N ALA A 174 -10.01 -4.38 17.61
CA ALA A 174 -10.44 -5.36 18.60
C ALA A 174 -9.54 -5.33 19.84
N VAL A 175 -8.21 -5.29 19.66
CA VAL A 175 -7.25 -5.14 20.75
C VAL A 175 -7.36 -3.78 21.44
N GLY A 176 -7.51 -2.71 20.66
CA GLY A 176 -7.67 -1.34 21.16
C GLY A 176 -8.90 -1.15 22.03
N ARG A 177 -10.05 -1.73 21.66
CA ARG A 177 -11.27 -1.69 22.47
C ARG A 177 -11.08 -2.39 23.82
N MET A 178 -10.45 -3.58 23.82
CA MET A 178 -10.11 -4.29 25.07
C MET A 178 -9.14 -3.48 25.92
N TRP A 179 -8.09 -2.93 25.31
CA TRP A 179 -7.11 -2.08 25.98
C TRP A 179 -7.75 -0.84 26.63
N CYS A 180 -8.52 -0.05 25.86
CA CYS A 180 -9.17 1.16 26.36
C CYS A 180 -10.22 0.86 27.46
N SER A 181 -10.83 -0.32 27.44
CA SER A 181 -11.78 -0.73 28.49
C SER A 181 -11.10 -0.95 29.85
N GLN A 182 -9.82 -1.35 29.84
CA GLN A 182 -9.02 -1.65 31.03
C GLN A 182 -8.26 -0.42 31.53
N CYS A 183 -7.82 0.45 30.62
CA CYS A 183 -7.06 1.66 30.95
C CYS A 183 -7.99 2.88 31.10
N ARG A 184 -8.70 3.00 32.23
CA ARG A 184 -9.55 4.17 32.58
C ARG A 184 -8.77 5.36 33.16
N GLY A 185 -7.53 5.57 32.74
CA GLY A 185 -6.75 6.75 33.14
C GLY A 185 -7.25 8.02 32.45
N GLU A 186 -7.40 9.12 33.19
CA GLU A 186 -7.71 10.46 32.67
C GLU A 186 -6.47 11.21 32.15
N ASP A 187 -5.32 10.53 32.11
CA ASP A 187 -4.05 11.10 31.67
C ASP A 187 -3.99 11.26 30.13
N GLY A 188 -3.09 12.11 29.64
CA GLY A 188 -3.06 12.53 28.23
C GLY A 188 -2.79 11.41 27.20
N MET A 189 -2.09 10.33 27.59
CA MET A 189 -1.79 9.20 26.72
C MET A 189 -3.00 8.28 26.44
N PRO A 190 -3.77 7.84 27.46
CA PRO A 190 -5.05 7.14 27.27
C PRO A 190 -6.05 7.86 26.34
N VAL A 191 -6.03 9.19 26.29
CA VAL A 191 -6.88 9.98 25.38
C VAL A 191 -6.41 9.86 23.93
N LYS A 192 -5.09 9.93 23.68
CA LYS A 192 -4.52 9.74 22.34
C LYS A 192 -4.74 8.32 21.83
N GLU A 193 -4.61 7.32 22.69
CA GLU A 193 -4.88 5.90 22.37
C GLU A 193 -6.35 5.72 21.96
N ARG A 194 -7.31 6.26 22.74
CA ARG A 194 -8.73 6.23 22.38
C ARG A 194 -9.03 6.93 21.05
N ARG A 195 -8.39 8.07 20.80
CA ARG A 195 -8.55 8.79 19.53
C ARG A 195 -8.02 7.97 18.35
N ALA A 196 -6.86 7.34 18.48
CA ALA A 196 -6.31 6.46 17.46
C ALA A 196 -7.24 5.27 17.17
N VAL A 197 -7.77 4.63 18.22
CA VAL A 197 -8.75 3.55 18.08
C VAL A 197 -10.02 4.02 17.38
N SER A 198 -10.52 5.22 17.70
CA SER A 198 -11.69 5.80 17.03
C SER A 198 -11.47 6.05 15.53
N VAL A 199 -10.28 6.51 15.13
CA VAL A 199 -9.94 6.71 13.71
C VAL A 199 -9.87 5.36 12.98
N MET A 200 -9.22 4.37 13.59
CA MET A 200 -9.17 3.01 13.04
C MET A 200 -10.56 2.36 12.94
N GLU A 201 -11.43 2.60 13.92
CA GLU A 201 -12.79 2.08 13.96
C GLU A 201 -13.67 2.65 12.84
N ALA A 202 -13.58 3.96 12.58
CA ALA A 202 -14.31 4.61 11.49
C ALA A 202 -13.93 4.02 10.11
N PHE A 203 -12.70 3.56 9.94
CA PHE A 203 -12.24 2.89 8.72
C PHE A 203 -12.66 1.42 8.64
N ALA A 204 -12.56 0.68 9.76
CA ALA A 204 -12.89 -0.75 9.79
C ALA A 204 -14.40 -1.00 9.62
N ALA A 205 -15.23 -0.14 10.19
CA ALA A 205 -16.67 -0.18 10.11
C ALA A 205 -17.23 1.24 9.89
N PRO A 206 -17.27 1.71 8.62
CA PRO A 206 -17.86 3.00 8.30
C PRO A 206 -19.30 3.04 8.83
N GLN A 207 -19.62 4.01 9.69
CA GLN A 207 -20.99 4.18 10.21
C GLN A 207 -21.91 4.85 9.18
N THR A 208 -21.34 5.37 8.10
CA THR A 208 -22.07 5.86 6.93
C THR A 208 -22.39 4.68 6.03
N LEU A 209 -23.68 4.41 5.83
CA LEU A 209 -24.20 3.53 4.79
C LEU A 209 -23.45 3.82 3.48
N ASP A 210 -22.77 2.81 2.96
CA ASP A 210 -22.29 2.78 1.58
C ASP A 210 -23.47 3.17 0.67
N TRP A 211 -23.29 4.20 -0.15
CA TRP A 211 -24.24 4.63 -1.18
C TRP A 211 -24.02 3.83 -2.46
#